data_AF-A0A8T3MVX0-F1
#
_entry.id   AF-A0A8T3MVX0-F1
#
_cell.length_a   1.000
_cell.length_b   1.000
_cell.length_c   1.000
_cell.angle_alpha   90.00
_cell.angle_beta   90.00
_cell.angle_gamma   90.00
#
_symmetry.space_group_name_H-M   'P 1'
#
loop_
_entity.id
_entity.type
_entity.pdbx_description
1 polymer ?
#
loop_
_entity_poly.entity_id
_entity_poly.type
_entity_poly.pdbx_seq_one_letter_code
_entity_poly.pdbx_strand_id
1 'polypeptide(L)'
;MTAEIAPPPRIAIGPLGWLRRNLFQSPLNGVISVLLGAALTWLVLQVGGWAIGEARWSVVTENLRIFLIGRYPGDLAWRIWLSLAILSVLSGLSAGVFGRTTRMLAVTLSAIQALLAVLIATSPIGLVGVVAYAANAAGVWIAFVVGLRGWMPRRPLTFAWLVSLPAAFLLIAGFAGTPLTSVATNAWGGLLLTVVLATVGIVLSFPLGVLLALGRRSRLPVIRILSTGYIELIRGVPLVTILFMADLILPLFLPGEWRLDRVARAMGGISLFSAAYVAENVRGGLQAIPTGQVEAAQALGLTSVQTNISIVLPQ
;
A
#
# COMPACT_ATOMS: atom_id res chain seq x y z
N MET A 1 -5.24 -9.08 -55.25
CA MET A 1 -6.30 -9.71 -54.45
C MET A 1 -5.86 -9.71 -53.00
N THR A 2 -6.32 -8.73 -52.22
CA THR A 2 -6.09 -8.66 -50.77
C THR A 2 -7.07 -9.61 -50.10
N ALA A 3 -6.58 -10.75 -49.59
CA ALA A 3 -7.41 -11.67 -48.81
C ALA A 3 -7.84 -10.94 -47.53
N GLU A 4 -9.11 -10.63 -47.44
CA GLU A 4 -9.74 -10.05 -46.26
C GLU A 4 -9.67 -11.07 -45.12
N ILE A 5 -8.80 -10.81 -44.14
CA ILE A 5 -8.65 -11.68 -42.98
C ILE A 5 -9.92 -11.51 -42.14
N ALA A 6 -10.84 -12.47 -42.24
CA ALA A 6 -12.03 -12.50 -41.40
C ALA A 6 -11.61 -12.48 -39.91
N PRO A 7 -12.25 -11.65 -39.06
CA PRO A 7 -11.94 -11.63 -37.64
C PRO A 7 -12.20 -13.02 -37.04
N PRO A 8 -11.37 -13.46 -36.08
CA PRO A 8 -11.53 -14.77 -35.46
C PRO A 8 -12.95 -14.91 -34.88
N PRO A 9 -13.61 -16.07 -35.05
CA PRO A 9 -14.97 -16.27 -34.58
C PRO A 9 -15.02 -16.06 -33.07
N ARG A 10 -15.82 -15.08 -32.63
CA ARG A 10 -16.06 -14.86 -31.20
C ARG A 10 -16.91 -16.02 -30.71
N ILE A 11 -16.28 -17.01 -30.07
CA ILE A 11 -17.02 -18.05 -29.34
C ILE A 11 -17.65 -17.34 -28.12
N ALA A 12 -18.85 -16.79 -28.31
CA ALA A 12 -19.66 -16.27 -27.22
C ALA A 12 -20.21 -17.46 -26.43
N ILE A 13 -19.39 -17.98 -25.51
CA ILE A 13 -19.82 -19.02 -24.60
C ILE A 13 -20.82 -18.38 -23.63
N GLY A 14 -22.11 -18.71 -23.75
CA GLY A 14 -23.11 -18.27 -22.78
C GLY A 14 -22.80 -18.80 -21.37
N PRO A 15 -23.43 -18.24 -20.31
CA PRO A 15 -23.12 -18.60 -18.91
C PRO A 15 -23.16 -20.11 -18.63
N LEU A 16 -24.17 -20.81 -19.16
CA LEU A 16 -24.30 -22.27 -19.05
C LEU A 16 -23.19 -23.03 -19.80
N GLY A 17 -22.82 -22.55 -20.98
CA GLY A 17 -21.71 -23.11 -21.75
C GLY A 17 -20.38 -22.93 -21.03
N TRP A 18 -20.21 -21.80 -20.33
CA TRP A 18 -19.01 -21.53 -19.54
C TRP A 18 -18.94 -22.45 -18.33
N LEU A 19 -20.06 -22.66 -17.61
CA LEU A 19 -20.12 -23.57 -16.46
C LEU A 19 -19.80 -25.01 -16.88
N ARG A 20 -20.44 -25.51 -17.94
CA ARG A 20 -20.16 -26.86 -18.45
C ARG A 20 -18.70 -27.01 -18.86
N ARG A 21 -18.15 -25.98 -19.53
CA ARG A 21 -16.76 -25.97 -19.99
C ARG A 21 -15.75 -25.73 -18.88
N ASN A 22 -16.07 -25.18 -17.71
CA ASN A 22 -15.05 -24.94 -16.68
C ASN A 22 -15.20 -25.84 -15.46
N LEU A 23 -16.44 -26.14 -15.05
CA LEU A 23 -16.73 -26.90 -13.84
C LEU A 23 -17.13 -28.35 -14.14
N PHE A 24 -17.86 -28.60 -15.22
CA PHE A 24 -18.42 -29.93 -15.53
C PHE A 24 -17.84 -30.57 -16.80
N GLN A 25 -16.55 -30.31 -17.08
CA GLN A 25 -15.88 -30.86 -18.28
C GLN A 25 -15.83 -32.39 -18.29
N SER A 26 -15.71 -33.02 -17.11
CA SER A 26 -15.63 -34.47 -16.92
C SER A 26 -16.50 -34.89 -15.72
N PRO A 27 -16.87 -36.19 -15.61
CA PRO A 27 -17.65 -36.68 -14.46
C PRO A 27 -16.96 -36.43 -13.12
N LEU A 28 -15.63 -36.62 -13.03
CA LEU A 28 -14.85 -36.33 -11.83
C LEU A 28 -14.87 -34.82 -11.49
N ASN A 29 -14.67 -33.95 -12.48
CA ASN A 29 -14.76 -32.50 -12.27
C ASN A 29 -16.17 -32.08 -11.87
N GLY A 30 -17.20 -32.75 -12.39
CA GLY A 30 -18.58 -32.54 -11.99
C GLY A 30 -18.82 -32.90 -10.52
N VAL A 31 -18.35 -34.07 -10.08
CA VAL A 31 -18.44 -34.48 -8.67
C VAL A 31 -17.67 -33.51 -7.76
N ILE A 32 -16.42 -33.17 -8.11
CA ILE A 32 -15.61 -32.21 -7.34
C ILE A 32 -16.28 -30.84 -7.28
N SER A 33 -16.83 -30.35 -8.39
CA SER A 33 -17.51 -29.05 -8.44
C SER A 33 -18.77 -29.02 -7.59
N VAL A 34 -19.56 -30.11 -7.58
CA VAL A 34 -20.73 -30.23 -6.71
C VAL A 34 -20.32 -30.29 -5.24
N LEU A 35 -19.31 -31.09 -4.90
CA LEU A 35 -18.83 -31.22 -3.51
C LEU A 35 -18.24 -29.90 -3.00
N LEU A 36 -17.40 -29.22 -3.80
CA LEU A 36 -16.87 -27.91 -3.45
C LEU A 36 -17.97 -26.85 -3.36
N GLY A 37 -18.91 -26.84 -4.30
CA GLY A 37 -20.06 -25.94 -4.26
C GLY A 37 -20.92 -26.14 -3.00
N ALA A 38 -21.18 -27.39 -2.63
CA ALA A 38 -21.89 -27.74 -1.42
C ALA A 38 -21.10 -27.34 -0.16
N ALA A 39 -19.79 -27.61 -0.12
CA ALA A 39 -18.93 -27.22 0.99
C ALA A 39 -18.82 -25.69 1.16
N LEU A 40 -18.68 -24.95 0.06
CA LEU A 40 -18.68 -23.48 0.06
C LEU A 40 -20.02 -22.92 0.51
N THR A 41 -21.13 -23.49 0.00
CA THR A 41 -22.48 -23.08 0.42
C THR A 41 -22.68 -23.36 1.90
N TRP A 42 -22.31 -24.54 2.38
CA TRP A 42 -22.34 -24.89 3.80
C TRP A 42 -21.50 -23.91 4.63
N LEU A 43 -20.27 -23.62 4.21
CA LEU A 43 -19.41 -22.66 4.90
C LEU A 43 -20.03 -21.26 4.94
N VAL A 44 -20.59 -20.77 3.82
CA VAL A 44 -21.24 -19.47 3.74
C VAL A 44 -22.46 -19.42 4.67
N LEU A 45 -23.25 -20.48 4.74
CA LEU A 45 -24.39 -20.56 5.64
C LEU A 45 -23.96 -20.60 7.11
N GLN A 46 -22.88 -21.32 7.44
CA GLN A 46 -22.32 -21.35 8.80
C GLN A 46 -21.77 -20.00 9.23
N VAL A 47 -20.91 -19.40 8.39
CA VAL A 47 -20.33 -18.08 8.67
C VAL A 47 -21.40 -17.00 8.69
N GLY A 48 -22.37 -17.04 7.79
CA GLY A 48 -23.50 -16.10 7.75
C GLY A 48 -24.44 -16.25 8.94
N GLY A 49 -24.75 -17.49 9.32
CA GLY A 49 -25.56 -17.80 10.50
C GLY A 49 -24.90 -17.29 11.78
N TRP A 50 -23.61 -17.57 11.96
CA TRP A 50 -22.82 -17.01 13.06
C TRP A 50 -22.79 -15.48 13.02
N ALA A 51 -22.50 -14.88 11.87
CA ALA A 51 -22.34 -13.43 11.72
C ALA A 51 -23.62 -12.65 12.05
N ILE A 52 -24.80 -13.21 11.75
CA ILE A 52 -26.09 -12.53 11.97
C ILE A 52 -26.71 -12.93 13.31
N GLY A 53 -26.60 -14.20 13.70
CA GLY A 53 -27.31 -14.75 14.86
C GLY A 53 -26.51 -14.80 16.17
N GLU A 54 -25.19 -14.98 16.09
CA GLU A 54 -24.35 -15.24 17.27
C GLU A 54 -23.31 -14.15 17.54
N ALA A 55 -22.84 -13.47 16.50
CA ALA A 55 -21.75 -12.51 16.60
C ALA A 55 -22.16 -11.26 17.41
N ARG A 56 -21.34 -10.94 18.41
CA ARG A 56 -21.51 -9.73 19.25
C ARG A 56 -20.78 -8.54 18.62
N TRP A 57 -21.43 -7.90 17.65
CA TRP A 57 -20.86 -6.73 16.95
C TRP A 57 -20.61 -5.51 17.83
N SER A 58 -21.27 -5.43 19.00
CA SER A 58 -21.06 -4.34 19.96
C SER A 58 -19.61 -4.25 20.43
N VAL A 59 -18.87 -5.37 20.49
CA VAL A 59 -17.45 -5.38 20.85
C VAL A 59 -16.62 -4.52 19.89
N VAL A 60 -16.97 -4.53 18.59
CA VAL A 60 -16.26 -3.74 17.57
C VAL A 60 -16.58 -2.26 17.71
N THR A 61 -17.87 -1.91 17.86
CA THR A 61 -18.29 -0.50 17.94
C THR A 61 -17.89 0.13 19.27
N GLU A 62 -17.93 -0.60 20.39
CA GLU A 62 -17.50 -0.11 21.71
C GLU A 62 -15.99 0.09 21.81
N ASN A 63 -15.20 -0.79 21.16
CA ASN A 63 -13.74 -0.75 21.20
C ASN A 63 -13.11 -0.16 19.94
N LEU A 64 -13.89 0.56 19.13
CA LEU A 64 -13.45 1.08 17.84
C LEU A 64 -12.19 1.95 17.93
N ARG A 65 -12.04 2.69 19.04
CA ARG A 65 -10.82 3.46 19.32
C ARG A 65 -9.57 2.57 19.36
N ILE A 66 -9.64 1.41 20.01
CA ILE A 66 -8.51 0.48 20.11
C ILE A 66 -8.20 -0.09 18.71
N PHE A 67 -9.22 -0.39 17.91
CA PHE A 67 -9.02 -0.84 16.53
C PHE A 67 -8.43 0.24 15.62
N LEU A 68 -8.74 1.52 15.83
CA LEU A 68 -8.24 2.62 14.99
C LEU A 68 -6.83 3.09 15.40
N ILE A 69 -6.61 3.35 16.69
CA ILE A 69 -5.38 4.01 17.16
C ILE A 69 -4.65 3.22 18.27
N GLY A 70 -5.16 2.05 18.67
CA GLY A 70 -4.52 1.21 19.67
C GLY A 70 -4.39 1.89 21.03
N ARG A 71 -3.16 1.89 21.57
CA ARG A 71 -2.81 2.49 22.88
C ARG A 71 -2.38 3.96 22.76
N TYR A 72 -2.57 4.58 21.60
CA TYR A 72 -2.20 5.97 21.41
C TYR A 72 -3.00 6.90 22.36
N PRO A 73 -2.35 7.87 23.03
CA PRO A 73 -3.02 8.77 23.97
C PRO A 73 -4.18 9.52 23.31
N GLY A 74 -5.35 9.50 23.95
CA GLY A 74 -6.61 9.99 23.35
C GLY A 74 -6.66 11.50 23.23
N ASP A 75 -6.05 12.19 24.19
CA ASP A 75 -5.81 13.63 24.21
C ASP A 75 -4.92 14.09 23.04
N LEU A 76 -4.07 13.22 22.52
CA LEU A 76 -3.18 13.50 21.38
C LEU A 76 -3.72 13.01 20.04
N ALA A 77 -4.90 12.34 20.02
CA ALA A 77 -5.45 11.73 18.81
C ALA A 77 -5.73 12.74 17.68
N TRP A 78 -5.89 14.03 18.00
CA TRP A 78 -6.00 15.11 17.01
C TRP A 78 -4.81 15.17 16.04
N ARG A 79 -3.62 14.72 16.46
CA ARG A 79 -2.42 14.62 15.60
C ARG A 79 -2.65 13.65 14.44
N ILE A 80 -3.30 12.52 14.72
CA ILE A 80 -3.66 11.51 13.71
C ILE A 80 -4.73 12.06 12.78
N TRP A 81 -5.76 12.72 13.32
CA TRP A 81 -6.82 13.35 12.53
C TRP A 81 -6.28 14.44 11.61
N LEU A 82 -5.35 15.27 12.11
CA LEU A 82 -4.69 16.30 11.33
C LEU A 82 -3.82 15.72 10.23
N SER A 83 -3.03 14.69 10.52
CA SER A 83 -2.26 13.95 9.50
C SER A 83 -3.15 13.41 8.39
N LEU A 84 -4.28 12.78 8.75
CA LEU A 84 -5.26 12.29 7.76
C LEU A 84 -5.86 13.45 6.95
N ALA A 85 -6.24 14.56 7.58
CA ALA A 85 -6.78 15.73 6.90
C ALA A 85 -5.79 16.32 5.88
N ILE A 86 -4.50 16.43 6.23
CA ILE A 86 -3.46 16.88 5.31
C ILE A 86 -3.40 15.96 4.09
N LEU A 87 -3.32 14.63 4.30
CA LEU A 87 -3.27 13.67 3.20
C LEU A 87 -4.53 13.69 2.32
N SER A 88 -5.70 13.93 2.93
CA SER A 88 -6.97 14.06 2.22
C SER A 88 -7.07 15.31 1.37
N VAL A 89 -6.63 16.46 1.89
CA VAL A 89 -6.55 17.71 1.12
C VAL A 89 -5.59 17.54 -0.05
N LEU A 90 -4.41 16.97 0.17
CA LEU A 90 -3.44 16.71 -0.90
C LEU A 90 -3.98 15.73 -1.95
N SER A 91 -4.72 14.71 -1.54
CA SER A 91 -5.38 13.76 -2.44
C SER A 91 -6.44 14.44 -3.30
N GLY A 92 -7.26 15.30 -2.70
CA GLY A 92 -8.27 16.10 -3.39
C GLY A 92 -7.63 17.04 -4.42
N LEU A 93 -6.64 17.84 -4.02
CA LEU A 93 -5.91 18.73 -4.93
C LEU A 93 -5.29 17.95 -6.10
N SER A 94 -4.65 16.81 -5.82
CA SER A 94 -4.04 15.95 -6.84
C SER A 94 -5.05 15.38 -7.82
N ALA A 95 -6.27 15.06 -7.38
CA ALA A 95 -7.35 14.62 -8.26
C ALA A 95 -7.80 15.69 -9.26
N GLY A 96 -7.72 16.97 -8.89
CA GLY A 96 -8.02 18.09 -9.78
C GLY A 96 -6.91 18.37 -10.80
N VAL A 97 -5.65 18.15 -10.40
CA VAL A 97 -4.46 18.57 -11.17
C VAL A 97 -3.89 17.49 -12.11
N PHE A 98 -3.89 16.20 -11.70
CA PHE A 98 -3.17 15.11 -12.39
C PHE A 98 -4.06 14.12 -13.17
N GLY A 99 -5.39 14.19 -13.05
CA GLY A 99 -6.33 13.44 -13.90
C GLY A 99 -6.90 12.15 -13.28
N ARG A 100 -7.10 11.12 -14.10
CA ARG A 100 -7.95 9.95 -13.77
C ARG A 100 -7.43 9.12 -12.58
N THR A 101 -6.13 8.83 -12.54
CA THR A 101 -5.54 7.97 -11.50
C THR A 101 -5.64 8.59 -10.11
N THR A 102 -5.27 9.87 -9.97
CA THR A 102 -5.36 10.59 -8.69
C THR A 102 -6.81 10.83 -8.27
N ARG A 103 -7.74 10.99 -9.22
CA ARG A 103 -9.18 11.01 -8.93
C ARG A 103 -9.69 9.70 -8.35
N MET A 104 -9.26 8.56 -8.88
CA MET A 104 -9.62 7.26 -8.33
C MET A 104 -9.12 7.13 -6.87
N LEU A 105 -7.88 7.55 -6.60
CA LEU A 105 -7.34 7.54 -5.24
C LEU A 105 -8.14 8.44 -4.28
N ALA A 106 -8.48 9.67 -4.69
CA ALA A 106 -9.27 10.59 -3.88
C ALA A 106 -10.69 10.05 -3.60
N VAL A 107 -11.35 9.47 -4.61
CA VAL A 107 -12.68 8.85 -4.45
C VAL A 107 -12.60 7.67 -3.49
N THR A 108 -11.63 6.78 -3.65
CA THR A 108 -11.45 5.64 -2.75
C THR A 108 -11.18 6.10 -1.31
N LEU A 109 -10.33 7.12 -1.12
CA LEU A 109 -10.05 7.68 0.20
C LEU A 109 -11.30 8.29 0.84
N SER A 110 -12.06 9.11 0.10
CA SER A 110 -13.34 9.65 0.59
C SER A 110 -14.37 8.56 0.89
N ALA A 111 -14.44 7.51 0.07
CA ALA A 111 -15.35 6.39 0.30
C ALA A 111 -14.99 5.60 1.57
N ILE A 112 -13.70 5.34 1.81
CA ILE A 112 -13.23 4.72 3.06
C ILE A 112 -13.60 5.59 4.25
N GLN A 113 -13.41 6.91 4.17
CA GLN A 113 -13.77 7.81 5.27
C GLN A 113 -15.27 7.89 5.52
N ALA A 114 -16.08 7.91 4.46
CA ALA A 114 -17.54 7.87 4.60
C ALA A 114 -17.99 6.55 5.23
N LEU A 115 -17.39 5.42 4.84
CA LEU A 115 -17.64 4.11 5.45
C LEU A 115 -17.26 4.10 6.93
N LEU A 116 -16.11 4.66 7.28
CA LEU A 116 -15.68 4.80 8.68
C LEU A 116 -16.61 5.73 9.47
N ALA A 117 -17.10 6.82 8.87
CA ALA A 117 -18.09 7.70 9.51
C ALA A 117 -19.39 6.95 9.86
N VAL A 118 -19.87 6.09 8.96
CA VAL A 118 -21.05 5.24 9.21
C VAL A 118 -20.77 4.23 10.32
N LEU A 119 -19.60 3.58 10.30
CA LEU A 119 -19.21 2.64 11.36
C LEU A 119 -19.08 3.32 12.73
N ILE A 120 -18.63 4.58 12.75
CA ILE A 120 -18.48 5.38 13.98
C ILE A 120 -19.82 5.87 14.51
N ALA A 121 -20.82 6.04 13.66
CA ALA A 121 -22.14 6.54 14.07
C ALA A 121 -22.84 5.64 15.10
N THR A 122 -22.47 4.36 15.14
CA THR A 122 -22.97 3.38 16.11
C THR A 122 -22.02 3.16 17.29
N SER A 123 -20.95 3.96 17.41
CA SER A 123 -19.91 3.82 18.43
C SER A 123 -19.99 4.88 19.54
N PRO A 124 -19.38 4.65 20.71
CA PRO A 124 -19.28 5.64 21.80
C PRO A 124 -18.46 6.89 21.46
N ILE A 125 -17.69 6.88 20.36
CA ILE A 125 -17.00 8.08 19.84
C ILE A 125 -18.05 9.15 19.42
N GLY A 126 -19.28 8.72 19.13
CA GLY A 126 -20.46 9.55 19.01
C GLY A 126 -20.43 10.48 17.78
N LEU A 127 -21.28 11.51 17.84
CA LEU A 127 -21.48 12.46 16.74
C LEU A 127 -20.21 13.20 16.33
N VAL A 128 -19.29 13.45 17.27
CA VAL A 128 -18.04 14.19 17.01
C VAL A 128 -17.16 13.43 16.01
N GLY A 129 -17.01 12.11 16.17
CA GLY A 129 -16.23 11.29 15.25
C GLY A 129 -16.87 11.22 13.85
N VAL A 130 -18.20 11.04 13.79
CA VAL A 130 -18.94 11.03 12.52
C VAL A 130 -18.74 12.34 11.76
N VAL A 131 -18.91 13.48 12.45
CA VAL A 131 -18.74 14.80 11.86
C VAL A 131 -17.30 15.02 11.40
N ALA A 132 -16.30 14.57 12.17
CA ALA A 132 -14.90 14.70 11.79
C ALA A 132 -14.57 13.94 10.49
N TYR A 133 -15.00 12.68 10.37
CA TYR A 133 -14.77 11.89 9.15
C TYR A 133 -15.58 12.40 7.95
N ALA A 134 -16.84 12.81 8.17
CA ALA A 134 -17.67 13.39 7.12
C ALA A 134 -17.08 14.73 6.62
N ALA A 135 -16.61 15.58 7.53
CA ALA A 135 -15.95 16.84 7.20
C ALA A 135 -14.63 16.60 6.43
N ASN A 136 -13.86 15.59 6.81
CA ASN A 136 -12.63 15.22 6.10
C ASN A 136 -12.93 14.71 4.68
N ALA A 137 -13.94 13.84 4.52
CA ALA A 137 -14.40 13.36 3.21
C ALA A 137 -14.91 14.50 2.32
N ALA A 138 -15.64 15.47 2.89
CA ALA A 138 -16.06 16.69 2.21
C ALA A 138 -14.86 17.57 1.84
N GLY A 139 -13.86 17.67 2.72
CA GLY A 139 -12.59 18.37 2.50
C GLY A 139 -11.84 17.88 1.26
N VAL A 140 -11.83 16.56 1.00
CA VAL A 140 -11.28 15.98 -0.24
C VAL A 140 -11.97 16.56 -1.48
N TRP A 141 -13.31 16.65 -1.46
CA TRP A 141 -14.08 17.15 -2.59
C TRP A 141 -13.93 18.67 -2.78
N ILE A 142 -13.86 19.43 -1.68
CA ILE A 142 -13.55 20.87 -1.73
C ILE A 142 -12.16 21.07 -2.34
N ALA A 143 -11.16 20.34 -1.86
CA ALA A 143 -9.80 20.37 -2.39
C ALA A 143 -9.74 19.96 -3.87
N PHE A 144 -10.55 18.99 -4.29
CA PHE A 144 -10.70 18.62 -5.69
C PHE A 144 -11.19 19.78 -6.57
N VAL A 145 -12.24 20.49 -6.14
CA VAL A 145 -12.76 21.67 -6.86
C VAL A 145 -11.70 22.77 -6.93
N VAL A 146 -10.96 23.02 -5.84
CA VAL A 146 -9.84 23.97 -5.84
C VAL A 146 -8.76 23.54 -6.84
N GLY A 147 -8.44 22.25 -6.90
CA GLY A 147 -7.50 21.67 -7.86
C GLY A 147 -7.95 21.87 -9.32
N LEU A 148 -9.25 21.73 -9.61
CA LEU A 148 -9.81 21.99 -10.94
C LEU A 148 -9.71 23.48 -11.35
N ARG A 149 -9.73 24.40 -10.38
CA ARG A 149 -9.67 25.85 -10.61
C ARG A 149 -8.27 26.33 -11.03
N GLY A 150 -7.26 25.45 -11.02
CA GLY A 150 -5.91 25.74 -11.51
C GLY A 150 -5.06 26.59 -10.56
N TRP A 151 -5.51 26.81 -9.31
CA TRP A 151 -4.79 27.61 -8.31
C TRP A 151 -3.53 26.93 -7.78
N MET A 152 -3.38 25.62 -8.00
CA MET A 152 -2.26 24.82 -7.50
C MET A 152 -1.38 24.32 -8.65
N PRO A 153 -0.14 24.80 -8.78
CA PRO A 153 0.79 24.27 -9.78
C PRO A 153 1.24 22.84 -9.43
N ARG A 154 1.64 22.07 -10.44
CA ARG A 154 2.06 20.66 -10.28
C ARG A 154 3.26 20.48 -9.35
N ARG A 155 4.30 21.31 -9.51
CA ARG A 155 5.57 21.20 -8.77
C ARG A 155 5.41 21.34 -7.24
N PRO A 156 4.79 22.39 -6.69
CA PRO A 156 4.61 22.51 -5.24
C PRO A 156 3.71 21.42 -4.67
N LEU A 157 2.72 20.93 -5.43
CA LEU A 157 1.88 19.82 -5.00
C LEU A 157 2.67 18.51 -4.88
N THR A 158 3.57 18.21 -5.82
CA THR A 158 4.49 17.07 -5.71
C THR A 158 5.41 17.22 -4.50
N PHE A 159 5.96 18.42 -4.26
CA PHE A 159 6.80 18.68 -3.09
C PHE A 159 6.01 18.54 -1.77
N ALA A 160 4.77 19.02 -1.73
CA ALA A 160 3.89 18.89 -0.58
C ALA A 160 3.63 17.41 -0.22
N TRP A 161 3.46 16.54 -1.22
CA TRP A 161 3.35 15.09 -0.99
C TRP A 161 4.62 14.46 -0.42
N LEU A 162 5.79 14.88 -0.91
CA LEU A 162 7.08 14.38 -0.40
C LEU A 162 7.30 14.79 1.06
N VAL A 163 6.91 16.01 1.42
CA VAL A 163 7.05 16.54 2.79
C VAL A 163 5.96 16.02 3.72
N SER A 164 4.74 15.78 3.23
CA SER A 164 3.61 15.40 4.08
C SER A 164 3.79 14.06 4.76
N LEU A 165 4.47 13.09 4.14
CA LEU A 165 4.65 11.77 4.75
C LEU A 165 5.62 11.81 5.96
N PRO A 166 6.84 12.38 5.85
CA PRO A 166 7.67 12.65 7.02
C PRO A 166 6.99 13.56 8.04
N ALA A 167 6.31 14.62 7.61
CA ALA A 167 5.62 15.54 8.51
C ALA A 167 4.51 14.85 9.30
N ALA A 168 3.70 14.00 8.66
CA ALA A 168 2.66 13.22 9.32
C ALA A 168 3.25 12.23 10.33
N PHE A 169 4.34 11.55 9.98
CA PHE A 169 5.05 10.65 10.89
C PHE A 169 5.58 11.41 12.13
N LEU A 170 6.26 12.53 11.91
CA LEU A 170 6.80 13.38 12.98
C LEU A 170 5.70 14.00 13.84
N LEU A 171 4.57 14.40 13.24
CA LEU A 171 3.42 14.91 13.97
C LEU A 171 2.82 13.84 14.89
N ILE A 172 2.71 12.60 14.42
CA ILE A 172 2.20 11.48 15.23
C ILE A 172 3.20 11.10 16.33
N ALA A 173 4.51 11.14 16.05
CA ALA A 173 5.56 10.84 17.02
C ALA A 173 5.75 11.93 18.07
N GLY A 174 5.66 13.20 17.70
CA GLY A 174 6.04 14.32 18.56
C GLY A 174 7.55 14.38 18.83
N PHE A 175 7.96 15.35 19.65
CA PHE A 175 9.36 15.61 19.99
C PHE A 175 9.53 15.78 21.50
N ALA A 176 10.52 15.11 22.08
CA ALA A 176 10.84 15.23 23.49
C ALA A 176 11.19 16.68 23.85
N GLY A 177 10.70 17.17 24.99
CA GLY A 177 10.98 18.53 25.47
C GLY A 177 10.24 19.66 24.73
N THR A 178 9.30 19.34 23.85
CA THR A 178 8.47 20.33 23.13
C THR A 178 7.01 20.27 23.58
N PRO A 179 6.18 21.30 23.28
CA PRO A 179 4.73 21.22 23.46
C PRO A 179 4.08 20.04 22.71
N LEU A 180 4.71 19.58 21.62
CA LEU A 180 4.37 18.34 20.94
C LEU A 180 5.01 17.16 21.68
N THR A 181 4.49 16.81 22.85
CA THR A 181 4.95 15.68 23.68
C THR A 181 5.22 14.42 22.86
N SER A 182 6.36 13.78 23.07
CA SER A 182 6.74 12.57 22.34
C SER A 182 5.89 11.37 22.75
N VAL A 183 5.34 10.65 21.76
CA VAL A 183 4.62 9.39 21.93
C VAL A 183 5.47 8.26 21.37
N ALA A 184 5.93 7.38 22.26
CA ALA A 184 6.76 6.25 21.87
C ALA A 184 6.04 5.34 20.86
N THR A 185 6.80 4.82 19.89
CA THR A 185 6.22 4.08 18.75
C THR A 185 5.57 2.77 19.18
N ASN A 186 5.99 2.21 20.31
CA ASN A 186 5.39 1.05 20.98
C ASN A 186 3.94 1.26 21.45
N ALA A 187 3.50 2.51 21.64
CA ALA A 187 2.11 2.83 21.97
C ALA A 187 1.20 2.88 20.73
N TRP A 188 1.77 2.88 19.52
CA TRP A 188 1.01 2.94 18.29
C TRP A 188 0.41 1.56 18.02
N GLY A 189 -0.86 1.52 17.59
CA GLY A 189 -1.56 0.27 17.31
C GLY A 189 -2.75 0.46 16.40
N GLY A 190 -3.49 -0.62 16.18
CA GLY A 190 -4.68 -0.59 15.33
C GLY A 190 -4.37 -0.22 13.87
N LEU A 191 -5.36 0.37 13.21
CA LEU A 191 -5.29 0.84 11.82
C LEU A 191 -4.15 1.85 11.63
N LEU A 192 -3.90 2.73 12.60
CA LEU A 192 -2.79 3.67 12.58
C LEU A 192 -1.47 2.94 12.33
N LEU A 193 -1.14 1.93 13.14
CA LEU A 193 0.11 1.20 12.99
C LEU A 193 0.19 0.51 11.63
N THR A 194 -0.89 -0.11 11.16
CA THR A 194 -0.95 -0.74 9.84
C THR A 194 -0.64 0.25 8.71
N VAL A 195 -1.29 1.42 8.71
CA VAL A 195 -1.09 2.46 7.70
C VAL A 195 0.33 3.01 7.75
N VAL A 196 0.88 3.26 8.95
CA VAL A 196 2.25 3.75 9.12
C VAL A 196 3.25 2.70 8.61
N LEU A 197 3.14 1.43 9.02
CA LEU A 197 4.04 0.36 8.58
C LEU A 197 3.99 0.17 7.06
N ALA A 198 2.79 0.19 6.47
CA ALA A 198 2.62 0.08 5.03
C ALA A 198 3.27 1.28 4.30
N THR A 199 3.03 2.49 4.79
CA THR A 199 3.54 3.73 4.17
C THR A 199 5.06 3.78 4.25
N VAL A 200 5.64 3.62 5.46
CA VAL A 200 7.10 3.60 5.65
C VAL A 200 7.72 2.45 4.88
N GLY A 201 7.10 1.27 4.91
CA GLY A 201 7.48 0.09 4.14
C GLY A 201 7.66 0.42 2.67
N ILE A 202 6.61 0.93 2.02
CA ILE A 202 6.60 1.28 0.59
C ILE A 202 7.58 2.41 0.26
N VAL A 203 7.57 3.49 1.04
CA VAL A 203 8.39 4.68 0.77
C VAL A 203 9.88 4.36 0.86
N LEU A 204 10.30 3.56 1.84
CA LEU A 204 11.70 3.16 1.98
C LEU A 204 12.07 2.00 1.06
N SER A 205 11.16 1.05 0.82
CA SER A 205 11.46 -0.11 -0.01
C SER A 205 11.57 0.23 -1.48
N PHE A 206 10.84 1.23 -1.97
CA PHE A 206 10.84 1.61 -3.37
C PHE A 206 12.24 2.04 -3.88
N PRO A 207 12.92 3.06 -3.31
CA PRO A 207 14.25 3.46 -3.75
C PRO A 207 15.27 2.33 -3.55
N LEU A 208 15.21 1.60 -2.43
CA LEU A 208 16.08 0.45 -2.19
C LEU A 208 15.88 -0.65 -3.25
N GLY A 209 14.64 -0.96 -3.59
CA GLY A 209 14.29 -1.95 -4.60
C GLY A 209 14.77 -1.55 -6.00
N VAL A 210 14.61 -0.28 -6.38
CA VAL A 210 15.15 0.26 -7.64
C VAL A 210 16.67 0.15 -7.68
N LEU A 211 17.37 0.54 -6.59
CA LEU A 211 18.83 0.43 -6.50
C LEU A 211 19.30 -1.03 -6.60
N LEU A 212 18.62 -1.97 -5.94
CA LEU A 212 18.92 -3.41 -6.01
C LEU A 212 18.66 -3.99 -7.40
N ALA A 213 17.58 -3.58 -8.07
CA ALA A 213 17.27 -4.01 -9.44
C ALA A 213 18.34 -3.52 -10.43
N LEU A 214 18.77 -2.27 -10.31
CA LEU A 214 19.86 -1.71 -11.11
C LEU A 214 21.19 -2.39 -10.77
N GLY A 215 21.47 -2.64 -9.50
CA GLY A 215 22.64 -3.36 -9.01
C GLY A 215 22.76 -4.77 -9.61
N ARG A 216 21.65 -5.50 -9.70
CA ARG A 216 21.57 -6.83 -10.35
C ARG A 216 21.89 -6.78 -11.86
N ARG A 217 21.66 -5.66 -12.54
CA ARG A 217 22.05 -5.48 -13.96
C ARG A 217 23.43 -4.84 -14.15
N SER A 218 24.12 -4.46 -13.06
CA SER A 218 25.42 -3.78 -13.14
C SER A 218 26.48 -4.65 -13.80
N ARG A 219 27.43 -4.02 -14.50
CA ARG A 219 28.62 -4.68 -15.06
C ARG A 219 29.64 -5.06 -14.00
N LEU A 220 29.60 -4.40 -12.83
CA LEU A 220 30.49 -4.68 -11.71
C LEU A 220 30.08 -5.99 -11.02
N PRO A 221 30.95 -7.03 -11.02
CA PRO A 221 30.56 -8.37 -10.56
C PRO A 221 30.19 -8.39 -9.08
N VAL A 222 30.90 -7.63 -8.24
CA VAL A 222 30.63 -7.54 -6.79
C VAL A 222 29.22 -7.01 -6.53
N ILE A 223 28.85 -5.89 -7.15
CA ILE A 223 27.51 -5.28 -6.99
C ILE A 223 26.43 -6.25 -7.46
N ARG A 224 26.63 -6.86 -8.62
CA ARG A 224 25.70 -7.84 -9.19
C ARG A 224 25.48 -9.02 -8.25
N ILE A 225 26.55 -9.60 -7.71
CA ILE A 225 26.49 -10.76 -6.82
C ILE A 225 25.81 -10.39 -5.50
N LEU A 226 26.18 -9.27 -4.88
CA LEU A 226 25.58 -8.83 -3.61
C LEU A 226 24.09 -8.50 -3.77
N SER A 227 23.70 -7.78 -4.83
CA SER A 227 22.28 -7.50 -5.11
C SER A 227 21.49 -8.77 -5.42
N THR A 228 22.05 -9.69 -6.22
CA THR A 228 21.38 -10.96 -6.54
C THR A 228 21.23 -11.80 -5.28
N GLY A 229 22.29 -11.98 -4.49
CA GLY A 229 22.27 -12.74 -3.25
C GLY A 229 21.26 -12.18 -2.26
N TYR A 230 21.22 -10.86 -2.06
CA TYR A 230 20.21 -10.22 -1.24
C TYR A 230 18.78 -10.54 -1.70
N ILE A 231 18.48 -10.33 -2.99
CA ILE A 231 17.13 -10.51 -3.53
C ILE A 231 16.68 -11.97 -3.40
N GLU A 232 17.52 -12.93 -3.81
CA GLU A 232 17.17 -14.36 -3.76
C GLU A 232 17.03 -14.86 -2.32
N LEU A 233 17.92 -14.45 -1.41
CA LEU A 233 17.87 -14.84 0.00
C LEU A 233 16.59 -14.31 0.67
N ILE A 234 16.32 -13.00 0.55
CA ILE A 234 15.18 -12.37 1.23
C ILE A 234 13.85 -12.89 0.69
N ARG A 235 13.75 -13.15 -0.61
CA ARG A 235 12.54 -13.73 -1.21
C ARG A 235 12.34 -15.21 -0.87
N GLY A 236 13.41 -15.91 -0.47
CA GLY A 236 13.35 -17.29 0.01
C GLY A 236 12.96 -17.43 1.48
N VAL A 237 12.95 -16.34 2.26
CA VAL A 237 12.66 -16.36 3.71
C VAL A 237 11.25 -15.80 3.98
N PRO A 238 10.43 -16.42 4.84
CA PRO A 238 9.14 -15.87 5.24
C PRO A 238 9.28 -14.51 5.94
N LEU A 239 8.40 -13.54 5.63
CA LEU A 239 8.38 -12.23 6.31
C LEU A 239 8.28 -12.38 7.84
N VAL A 240 7.48 -13.33 8.32
CA VAL A 240 7.33 -13.62 9.74
C VAL A 240 8.68 -13.92 10.39
N THR A 241 9.54 -14.71 9.74
CA THR A 241 10.90 -14.99 10.21
C THR A 241 11.72 -13.72 10.36
N ILE A 242 11.68 -12.82 9.36
CA ILE A 242 12.43 -11.55 9.41
C ILE A 242 11.91 -10.66 10.55
N LEU A 243 10.59 -10.60 10.75
CA LEU A 243 10.00 -9.84 11.85
C LEU A 243 10.39 -10.41 13.21
N PHE A 244 10.41 -11.74 13.37
CA PHE A 244 10.87 -12.38 14.60
C PHE A 244 12.37 -12.17 14.83
N MET A 245 13.20 -12.27 13.79
CA MET A 245 14.63 -11.96 13.89
C MET A 245 14.85 -10.49 14.30
N ALA A 246 14.11 -9.57 13.69
CA ALA A 246 14.17 -8.16 14.05
C ALA A 246 13.67 -7.93 15.51
N ASP A 247 12.63 -8.63 15.98
CA ASP A 247 12.10 -8.44 17.33
C ASP A 247 12.91 -9.13 18.43
N LEU A 248 13.51 -10.29 18.16
CA LEU A 248 14.16 -11.13 19.18
C LEU A 248 15.68 -11.14 19.07
N ILE A 249 16.21 -11.20 17.86
CA ILE A 249 17.65 -11.40 17.63
C ILE A 249 18.39 -10.07 17.56
N LEU A 250 17.88 -9.09 16.82
CA LEU A 250 18.55 -7.79 16.64
C LEU A 250 18.91 -7.08 17.96
N PRO A 251 18.05 -7.05 19.01
CA PRO A 251 18.40 -6.44 20.29
C PRO A 251 19.56 -7.11 21.02
N LEU A 252 19.84 -8.39 20.77
CA LEU A 252 20.94 -9.11 21.41
C LEU A 252 22.31 -8.61 20.91
N PHE A 253 22.34 -8.01 19.71
CA PHE A 253 23.54 -7.46 19.09
C PHE A 253 23.69 -5.95 19.30
N LEU A 254 22.67 -5.27 19.83
CA LEU A 254 22.68 -3.82 20.04
C LEU A 254 22.93 -3.49 21.53
N PRO A 255 23.88 -2.58 21.84
CA PRO A 255 24.05 -2.07 23.21
C PRO A 255 22.76 -1.40 23.69
N GLY A 256 22.54 -1.35 25.01
CA GLY A 256 21.30 -0.84 25.64
C GLY A 256 20.80 0.50 25.09
N GLU A 257 21.71 1.42 24.77
CA GLU A 257 21.43 2.76 24.26
C GLU A 257 20.97 2.78 22.78
N TRP A 258 21.32 1.76 22.01
CA TRP A 258 20.96 1.63 20.58
C TRP A 258 19.74 0.74 20.36
N ARG A 259 19.08 0.30 21.45
CA ARG A 259 17.90 -0.58 21.37
C ARG A 259 16.73 0.15 20.73
N LEU A 260 16.53 -0.12 19.45
CA LEU A 260 15.38 0.39 18.70
C LEU A 260 14.07 -0.19 19.22
N ASP A 261 13.03 0.65 19.23
CA ASP A 261 11.66 0.23 19.53
C ASP A 261 11.20 -0.93 18.64
N ARG A 262 10.28 -1.77 19.15
CA ARG A 262 9.70 -2.89 18.39
C ARG A 262 9.12 -2.45 17.04
N VAL A 263 8.41 -1.32 17.02
CA VAL A 263 7.77 -0.80 15.80
C VAL A 263 8.81 -0.30 14.80
N ALA A 264 9.87 0.38 15.25
CA ALA A 264 10.97 0.80 14.37
C ALA A 264 11.69 -0.40 13.74
N ARG A 265 11.92 -1.48 14.51
CA ARG A 265 12.50 -2.73 14.00
C ARG A 265 11.59 -3.42 12.98
N ALA A 266 10.28 -3.42 13.22
CA ALA A 266 9.30 -3.92 12.26
C ALA A 266 9.29 -3.09 10.97
N MET A 267 9.36 -1.76 11.03
CA MET A 267 9.50 -0.89 9.85
C MET A 267 10.73 -1.28 9.03
N GLY A 268 11.90 -1.39 9.67
CA GLY A 268 13.13 -1.79 8.99
C GLY A 268 13.02 -3.18 8.33
N GLY A 269 12.49 -4.17 9.05
CA GLY A 269 12.27 -5.51 8.53
C GLY A 269 11.33 -5.55 7.32
N ILE A 270 10.18 -4.83 7.40
CA ILE A 270 9.22 -4.72 6.30
C ILE A 270 9.83 -4.00 5.10
N SER A 271 10.54 -2.89 5.32
CA SER A 271 11.17 -2.12 4.23
C SER A 271 12.22 -2.95 3.50
N LEU A 272 13.09 -3.67 4.22
CA LEU A 272 14.09 -4.55 3.62
C LEU A 272 13.45 -5.72 2.87
N PHE A 273 12.50 -6.40 3.48
CA PHE A 273 11.77 -7.49 2.82
C PHE A 273 11.08 -7.01 1.55
N SER A 274 10.29 -5.94 1.65
CA SER A 274 9.58 -5.35 0.53
C SER A 274 10.53 -4.89 -0.58
N ALA A 275 11.73 -4.39 -0.26
CA ALA A 275 12.69 -3.92 -1.25
C ALA A 275 13.13 -5.04 -2.20
N ALA A 276 13.24 -6.29 -1.73
CA ALA A 276 13.58 -7.43 -2.58
C ALA A 276 12.48 -7.77 -3.59
N TYR A 277 11.20 -7.68 -3.20
CA TYR A 277 10.07 -7.90 -4.10
C TYR A 277 9.89 -6.74 -5.08
N VAL A 278 10.07 -5.49 -4.61
CA VAL A 278 10.08 -4.32 -5.50
C VAL A 278 11.22 -4.44 -6.50
N ALA A 279 12.41 -4.87 -6.09
CA ALA A 279 13.53 -5.07 -6.99
C ALA A 279 13.20 -6.06 -8.12
N GLU A 280 12.47 -7.13 -7.80
CA GLU A 280 12.03 -8.10 -8.80
C GLU A 280 10.97 -7.53 -9.75
N ASN A 281 9.98 -6.80 -9.22
CA ASN A 281 8.97 -6.13 -10.04
C ASN A 281 9.61 -5.11 -11.00
N VAL A 282 10.53 -4.29 -10.49
CA VAL A 282 11.30 -3.33 -11.29
C VAL A 282 12.14 -4.05 -12.32
N ARG A 283 12.81 -5.16 -11.97
CA ARG A 283 13.54 -6.00 -12.94
C ARG A 283 12.63 -6.49 -14.07
N GLY A 284 11.42 -6.96 -13.74
CA GLY A 284 10.41 -7.38 -14.72
C GLY A 284 10.00 -6.24 -15.65
N GLY A 285 9.74 -5.04 -15.12
CA GLY A 285 9.45 -3.85 -15.92
C GLY A 285 10.62 -3.43 -16.82
N LEU A 286 11.84 -3.42 -16.27
CA LEU A 286 13.06 -3.10 -17.01
C LEU A 286 13.40 -4.09 -18.13
N GLN A 287 12.86 -5.32 -18.09
CA GLN A 287 12.99 -6.32 -19.15
C GLN A 287 11.97 -6.15 -20.28
N ALA A 288 10.88 -5.45 -20.04
CA ALA A 288 9.87 -5.17 -21.06
C ALA A 288 10.30 -4.05 -22.03
N ILE A 289 11.33 -3.28 -21.68
CA ILE A 289 11.82 -2.15 -22.47
C ILE A 289 12.62 -2.67 -23.69
N PRO A 290 12.26 -2.26 -24.93
CA PRO A 290 13.00 -2.66 -26.12
C PRO A 290 14.47 -2.24 -26.08
N THR A 291 15.38 -3.16 -26.44
CA THR A 291 16.83 -2.90 -26.42
C THR A 291 17.26 -1.73 -27.31
N GLY A 292 16.51 -1.48 -28.40
CA GLY A 292 16.73 -0.36 -29.31
C GLY A 292 16.74 1.02 -28.63
N GLN A 293 16.02 1.20 -27.51
CA GLN A 293 16.06 2.45 -26.72
C GLN A 293 17.43 2.67 -26.09
N VAL A 294 18.05 1.60 -25.58
CA VAL A 294 19.38 1.64 -24.98
C VAL A 294 20.45 1.81 -26.05
N GLU A 295 20.30 1.15 -27.20
CA GLU A 295 21.21 1.28 -28.34
C GLU A 295 21.18 2.69 -28.95
N ALA A 296 20.00 3.28 -29.13
CA ALA A 296 19.84 4.66 -29.60
C ALA A 296 20.48 5.66 -28.63
N ALA A 297 20.30 5.47 -27.32
CA ALA A 297 20.94 6.31 -26.31
C ALA A 297 22.47 6.25 -26.39
N GLN A 298 23.04 5.05 -26.59
CA GLN A 298 24.48 4.86 -26.73
C GLN A 298 25.02 5.46 -28.04
N ALA A 299 24.27 5.37 -29.14
CA ALA A 299 24.62 6.01 -30.41
C ALA A 299 24.67 7.54 -30.31
N LEU A 300 23.87 8.13 -29.40
CA LEU A 300 23.91 9.55 -29.06
C LEU A 300 25.00 9.92 -28.04
N GLY A 301 25.84 8.96 -27.63
CA GLY A 301 26.95 9.19 -26.69
C GLY A 301 26.53 9.31 -25.22
N LEU A 302 25.31 8.91 -24.86
CA LEU A 302 24.85 8.96 -23.46
C LEU A 302 25.56 7.89 -22.62
N THR A 303 25.99 8.28 -21.43
CA THR A 303 26.56 7.35 -20.44
C THR A 303 25.50 6.39 -19.90
N SER A 304 25.90 5.21 -19.40
CA SER A 304 24.95 4.24 -18.84
C SER A 304 24.08 4.80 -17.71
N VAL A 305 24.59 5.78 -16.95
CA VAL A 305 23.82 6.47 -15.90
C VAL A 305 22.77 7.39 -16.53
N GLN A 306 23.14 8.19 -17.52
CA GLN A 306 22.21 9.05 -18.25
C GLN A 306 21.13 8.23 -18.98
N THR A 307 21.51 7.15 -19.66
CA THR A 307 20.56 6.23 -20.29
C THR A 307 19.57 5.67 -19.28
N ASN A 308 20.05 5.22 -18.11
CA ASN A 308 19.17 4.65 -17.10
C ASN A 308 18.22 5.69 -16.49
N ILE A 309 18.71 6.86 -16.11
CA ILE A 309 17.90 7.89 -15.43
C ILE A 309 16.93 8.58 -16.38
N SER A 310 17.37 8.91 -17.60
CA SER A 310 16.61 9.78 -18.50
C SER A 310 15.74 9.02 -19.51
N ILE A 311 16.03 7.73 -19.77
CA ILE A 311 15.36 6.96 -20.82
C ILE A 311 14.74 5.68 -20.27
N VAL A 312 15.51 4.85 -19.57
CA VAL A 312 15.05 3.51 -19.17
C VAL A 312 14.10 3.56 -17.96
N LEU A 313 14.44 4.29 -16.89
CA LEU A 313 13.58 4.35 -15.69
C LEU A 313 12.24 5.07 -15.90
N PRO A 314 12.12 6.10 -16.76
CA PRO A 314 10.83 6.77 -17.01
C PRO A 314 9.83 6.00 -17.90
N GLN A 315 10.26 4.94 -18.60
CA GLN A 315 9.41 4.11 -19.47
C GLN A 315 8.70 3.03 -18.65
#